data_AF-A0A4S8LI85-F1
#
_entry.id   AF-A0A4S8LI85-F1
#
_cell.length_a   1.000
_cell.length_b   1.000
_cell.length_c   1.000
_cell.angle_alpha   90.00
_cell.angle_beta   90.00
_cell.angle_gamma   90.00
#
_symmetry.space_group_name_H-M   'P 1'
#
loop_
_entity.id
_entity.type
_entity.pdbx_description
1 polymer ?
#
loop_
_entity_poly.entity_id
_entity_poly.type
_entity_poly.pdbx_seq_one_letter_code
_entity_poly.pdbx_strand_id
1 'polypeptide(L)'
;MKTTAAPEITLPKNDRPTASTKPTEFDLLRARLQKYPFDVAGWQKFIVCAEDSGDIEKVKTAYEDLLKHYPHTSTVQISYIKHFSRSGTFDQVEHLFERFFKGPKSVELLRFYLSYIRRKTSATDTIRKAYEFVLSRVGHERDSGDIWASYITFLNAERPLHYLPTLPTFTPSERQLVGKWKAYLKWEESDPLGLQETETALLHSRISRAYQKAVVQMRYFPEIWFMAYTRMNNIGRHHEAIQILKTGMDANPASFVLNFAHIDLLESKREFQEVHNAFDRFLDVLRKNLEIVHKEASTASVHEPSDSDTEPGELMQRKQEYGLVWIMYLRFGRRAEGVQTARMIFAKARQCKFTPWQVYEAAASTEYHCFGEKEVAIKIFNLGMKLYSDDMDFVLKYFRFLISLNDENNAQALFEGVVSACPPEHSKILWQHWSSYQYQYGTFEATQKLEKRMMQVFPEDPPIKRFAQRYTYLDIDAVASRDIGFAIAKHHERLGTSNTGFLKRQREECSDLGLDYGQKKEAQSDRTKRQRTLSPHPTRYTQTRDVSRDDPADPSHHVEPREYVVDFEATATSAQSAKREEDRKSRWKKGVGMFSKWSDLQRA
;
A
#
# COMPACT_ATOMS: atom_id res chain seq x y z
N MET A 1 52.97 15.62 -68.33
CA MET A 1 53.09 17.10 -68.15
C MET A 1 52.89 17.36 -66.66
N LYS A 2 53.85 17.78 -65.83
CA LYS A 2 55.15 18.44 -66.00
C LYS A 2 56.05 17.98 -64.82
N THR A 3 57.18 17.38 -65.19
CA THR A 3 58.54 17.63 -64.68
C THR A 3 58.73 17.76 -63.16
N THR A 4 59.06 16.72 -62.40
CA THR A 4 60.36 15.96 -62.33
C THR A 4 61.60 16.86 -62.27
N ALA A 5 62.11 17.05 -61.07
CA ALA A 5 63.48 17.52 -60.80
C ALA A 5 64.32 16.36 -60.26
N ALA A 6 65.53 16.31 -60.78
CA ALA A 6 66.59 15.33 -60.55
C ALA A 6 67.29 15.54 -59.18
N PRO A 7 68.22 14.65 -58.79
CA PRO A 7 68.63 14.43 -57.41
C PRO A 7 69.83 15.28 -56.97
N GLU A 8 69.99 15.47 -55.67
CA GLU A 8 71.24 15.94 -55.07
C GLU A 8 71.84 14.82 -54.21
N ILE A 9 73.02 14.35 -54.62
CA ILE A 9 73.84 13.35 -53.94
C ILE A 9 74.60 14.08 -52.84
N THR A 10 74.31 13.79 -51.58
CA THR A 10 75.10 14.26 -50.43
C THR A 10 75.43 13.11 -49.48
N LEU A 11 76.72 12.80 -49.40
CA LEU A 11 77.39 12.00 -48.37
C LEU A 11 76.96 12.46 -46.96
N PRO A 12 76.80 11.55 -45.98
CA PRO A 12 77.71 11.63 -44.83
C PRO A 12 78.07 10.30 -44.14
N LYS A 13 79.37 10.23 -43.82
CA LYS A 13 80.01 9.92 -42.52
C LYS A 13 79.59 8.66 -41.73
N ASN A 14 80.60 7.79 -41.59
CA ASN A 14 80.95 7.03 -40.38
C ASN A 14 80.21 7.46 -39.11
N ASP A 15 79.53 6.51 -38.47
CA ASP A 15 79.46 6.43 -37.01
C ASP A 15 79.43 4.96 -36.55
N ARG A 16 80.25 4.67 -35.55
CA ARG A 16 80.53 3.36 -34.96
C ARG A 16 79.29 2.77 -34.27
N PRO A 17 79.10 1.44 -34.22
CA PRO A 17 78.28 0.83 -33.18
C PRO A 17 79.15 0.59 -31.93
N THR A 18 78.96 1.45 -30.93
CA THR A 18 79.54 1.30 -29.58
C THR A 18 78.70 0.39 -28.68
N ALA A 19 79.43 -0.34 -27.82
CA ALA A 19 79.07 -0.82 -26.48
C ALA A 19 78.26 -2.13 -26.33
N SER A 20 79.02 -3.20 -26.03
CA SER A 20 78.60 -4.33 -25.19
C SER A 20 78.05 -3.82 -23.84
N THR A 21 76.77 -4.02 -23.58
CA THR A 21 76.12 -3.69 -22.31
C THR A 21 76.25 -4.86 -21.34
N LYS A 22 76.84 -4.61 -20.16
CA LYS A 22 76.85 -5.57 -19.04
C LYS A 22 75.39 -5.84 -18.60
N PRO A 23 75.04 -7.06 -18.18
CA PRO A 23 73.69 -7.36 -17.70
C PRO A 23 73.30 -6.40 -16.57
N THR A 24 72.15 -5.74 -16.70
CA THR A 24 71.64 -4.81 -15.68
C THR A 24 71.33 -5.60 -14.41
N GLU A 25 71.39 -4.97 -13.24
CA GLU A 25 71.03 -5.62 -11.96
C GLU A 25 69.64 -6.27 -12.01
N PHE A 26 68.69 -5.61 -12.70
CA PHE A 26 67.36 -6.15 -13.02
C PHE A 26 67.39 -7.48 -13.78
N ASP A 27 68.25 -7.60 -14.80
CA ASP A 27 68.35 -8.80 -15.65
C ASP A 27 68.99 -9.97 -14.90
N LEU A 28 69.96 -9.67 -14.04
CA LEU A 28 70.61 -10.65 -13.15
C LEU A 28 69.63 -11.18 -12.09
N LEU A 29 68.84 -10.29 -11.48
CA LEU A 29 67.81 -10.66 -10.51
C LEU A 29 66.70 -11.50 -11.17
N ARG A 30 66.23 -11.11 -12.36
CA ARG A 30 65.24 -11.87 -13.13
C ARG A 30 65.73 -13.28 -13.49
N ALA A 31 66.97 -13.40 -13.97
CA ALA A 31 67.58 -14.70 -14.30
C ALA A 31 67.75 -15.60 -13.06
N ARG A 32 68.11 -15.02 -11.92
CA ARG A 32 68.20 -15.74 -10.64
C ARG A 32 66.84 -16.24 -10.16
N LEU A 33 65.80 -15.42 -10.29
CA LEU A 33 64.43 -15.77 -9.88
C LEU A 33 63.78 -16.79 -10.81
N GLN A 34 64.17 -16.85 -12.09
CA GLN A 34 63.80 -17.96 -12.98
C GLN A 34 64.41 -19.30 -12.50
N LYS A 35 65.64 -19.27 -11.96
CA LYS A 35 66.32 -20.45 -11.44
C LYS A 35 65.86 -20.85 -10.03
N TYR A 36 65.47 -19.87 -9.20
CA TYR A 36 65.00 -20.08 -7.83
C TYR A 36 63.66 -19.34 -7.58
N PRO A 37 62.52 -19.88 -8.07
CA PRO A 37 61.23 -19.17 -8.04
C PRO A 37 60.63 -18.94 -6.63
N PHE A 38 61.12 -19.65 -5.61
CA PHE A 38 60.61 -19.55 -4.24
C PHE A 38 61.42 -18.60 -3.33
N ASP A 39 62.37 -17.85 -3.88
CA ASP A 39 63.19 -16.87 -3.14
C ASP A 39 62.40 -15.57 -2.88
N VAL A 40 61.68 -15.52 -1.75
CA VAL A 40 60.85 -14.37 -1.35
C VAL A 40 61.66 -13.07 -1.21
N ALA A 41 62.87 -13.16 -0.65
CA ALA A 41 63.74 -12.00 -0.48
C ALA A 41 64.28 -11.49 -1.82
N GLY A 42 64.55 -12.40 -2.77
CA GLY A 42 64.90 -12.06 -4.14
C GLY A 42 63.76 -11.33 -4.87
N TRP A 43 62.52 -11.81 -4.75
CA TRP A 43 61.35 -11.15 -5.34
C TRP A 43 61.09 -9.74 -4.79
N GLN A 44 61.27 -9.53 -3.48
CA GLN A 44 61.16 -8.19 -2.87
C GLN A 44 62.21 -7.23 -3.43
N LYS A 45 63.47 -7.66 -3.52
CA LYS A 45 64.55 -6.85 -4.12
C LYS A 45 64.32 -6.56 -5.60
N PHE A 46 63.73 -7.51 -6.32
CA PHE A 46 63.39 -7.34 -7.74
C PHE A 46 62.28 -6.30 -7.96
N ILE A 47 61.24 -6.30 -7.13
CA ILE A 47 60.20 -5.25 -7.17
C ILE A 47 60.79 -3.88 -6.84
N VAL A 48 61.59 -3.76 -5.78
CA VAL A 48 62.20 -2.48 -5.39
C VAL A 48 63.10 -1.95 -6.51
N CYS A 49 63.95 -2.80 -7.09
CA CYS A 49 64.80 -2.45 -8.23
C CYS A 49 63.97 -1.99 -9.45
N ALA A 50 62.81 -2.61 -9.69
CA ALA A 50 61.89 -2.20 -10.76
C ALA A 50 61.22 -0.85 -10.46
N GLU A 51 60.72 -0.63 -9.24
CA GLU A 51 60.08 0.62 -8.83
C GLU A 51 61.07 1.79 -8.82
N ASP A 52 62.30 1.58 -8.33
CA ASP A 52 63.37 2.59 -8.29
C ASP A 52 63.86 2.98 -9.70
N SER A 53 63.69 2.08 -10.68
CA SER A 53 64.06 2.37 -12.07
C SER A 53 63.13 3.38 -12.76
N GLY A 54 61.93 3.60 -12.22
CA GLY A 54 60.91 4.50 -12.79
C GLY A 54 60.33 4.06 -14.14
N ASP A 55 60.74 2.90 -14.67
CA ASP A 55 60.32 2.36 -15.95
C ASP A 55 59.06 1.48 -15.80
N ILE A 56 57.95 1.97 -16.33
CA ILE A 56 56.62 1.34 -16.23
C ILE A 56 56.62 -0.09 -16.78
N GLU A 57 57.37 -0.37 -17.85
CA GLU A 57 57.39 -1.70 -18.46
C GLU A 57 58.21 -2.70 -17.64
N LYS A 58 59.29 -2.24 -16.97
CA LYS A 58 60.03 -3.06 -16.00
C LYS A 58 59.18 -3.38 -14.78
N VAL A 59 58.41 -2.42 -14.28
CA VAL A 59 57.49 -2.61 -13.15
C VAL A 59 56.38 -3.61 -13.50
N LYS A 60 55.73 -3.47 -14.67
CA LYS A 60 54.75 -4.46 -15.17
C LYS A 60 55.37 -5.84 -15.24
N THR A 61 56.53 -5.96 -15.90
CA THR A 61 57.22 -7.23 -16.07
C THR A 61 57.54 -7.88 -14.72
N ALA A 62 58.02 -7.09 -13.75
CA ALA A 62 58.36 -7.59 -12.42
C ALA A 62 57.14 -8.11 -11.64
N TYR A 63 56.03 -7.37 -11.65
CA TYR A 63 54.80 -7.78 -10.98
C TYR A 63 54.10 -8.95 -11.69
N GLU A 64 54.09 -8.99 -13.02
CA GLU A 64 53.52 -10.10 -13.80
C GLU A 64 54.31 -11.40 -13.60
N ASP A 65 55.64 -11.33 -13.62
CA ASP A 65 56.51 -12.49 -13.35
C ASP A 65 56.29 -13.02 -11.92
N LEU A 66 56.12 -12.13 -10.94
CA LEU A 66 55.83 -12.52 -9.56
C LEU A 66 54.42 -13.15 -9.42
N LEU A 67 53.39 -12.53 -10.01
CA LEU A 67 52.01 -13.01 -9.95
C LEU A 67 51.82 -14.31 -10.73
N LYS A 68 52.71 -14.64 -11.67
CA LYS A 68 52.75 -15.96 -12.32
C LYS A 68 53.06 -17.08 -11.33
N HIS A 69 53.92 -16.82 -10.35
CA HIS A 69 54.29 -17.78 -9.31
C HIS A 69 53.39 -17.70 -8.07
N TYR A 70 52.89 -16.50 -7.75
CA TYR A 70 52.04 -16.23 -6.58
C TYR A 70 50.72 -15.54 -6.97
N PRO A 71 49.82 -16.22 -7.69
CA PRO A 71 48.65 -15.60 -8.34
C PRO A 71 47.60 -15.03 -7.38
N HIS A 72 47.59 -15.44 -6.12
CA HIS A 72 46.55 -15.12 -5.14
C HIS A 72 47.02 -14.23 -3.99
N THR A 73 48.25 -13.72 -4.06
CA THR A 73 48.80 -12.88 -3.00
C THR A 73 48.21 -11.47 -3.08
N SER A 74 47.22 -11.17 -2.22
CA SER A 74 46.50 -9.90 -2.20
C SER A 74 47.41 -8.69 -2.00
N THR A 75 48.45 -8.83 -1.18
CA THR A 75 49.40 -7.75 -0.90
C THR A 75 50.16 -7.33 -2.15
N VAL A 76 50.58 -8.29 -2.98
CA VAL A 76 51.28 -8.04 -4.26
C VAL A 76 50.32 -7.42 -5.28
N GLN A 77 49.10 -7.95 -5.39
CA GLN A 77 48.06 -7.38 -6.26
C GLN A 77 47.74 -5.92 -5.88
N ILE A 78 47.60 -5.63 -4.58
CA ILE A 78 47.35 -4.28 -4.07
C ILE A 78 48.53 -3.36 -4.37
N SER A 79 49.78 -3.80 -4.15
CA SER A 79 50.97 -2.99 -4.46
C SER A 79 51.08 -2.67 -5.95
N TYR A 80 50.80 -3.65 -6.82
CA TYR A 80 50.77 -3.44 -8.25
C TYR A 80 49.72 -2.40 -8.67
N ILE A 81 48.52 -2.47 -8.10
CA ILE A 81 47.48 -1.46 -8.34
C ILE A 81 47.88 -0.08 -7.76
N LYS A 82 48.49 -0.03 -6.57
CA LYS A 82 48.95 1.22 -5.93
C LYS A 82 49.96 1.96 -6.80
N HIS A 83 50.84 1.24 -7.50
CA HIS A 83 51.81 1.83 -8.41
C HIS A 83 51.10 2.62 -9.52
N PHE A 84 50.13 2.01 -10.22
CA PHE A 84 49.37 2.70 -11.27
C PHE A 84 48.38 3.74 -10.77
N SER A 85 47.91 3.59 -9.53
CA SER A 85 47.09 4.61 -8.88
C SER A 85 47.88 5.89 -8.56
N ARG A 86 49.21 5.82 -8.44
CA ARG A 86 50.09 6.98 -8.23
C ARG A 86 50.47 7.66 -9.55
N SER A 87 50.57 6.91 -10.65
CA SER A 87 50.90 7.43 -11.99
C SER A 87 49.71 8.03 -12.75
N GLY A 88 48.50 8.02 -12.17
CA GLY A 88 47.29 8.63 -12.77
C GLY A 88 46.65 7.82 -13.92
N THR A 89 47.12 6.61 -14.17
CA THR A 89 46.62 5.72 -15.24
C THR A 89 45.43 4.88 -14.76
N PHE A 90 44.25 5.50 -14.69
CA PHE A 90 43.02 4.88 -14.16
C PHE A 90 42.51 3.68 -14.96
N ASP A 91 42.67 3.68 -16.29
CA ASP A 91 42.21 2.57 -17.14
C ASP A 91 42.94 1.26 -16.84
N GLN A 92 44.25 1.35 -16.54
CA GLN A 92 45.05 0.18 -16.16
C GLN A 92 44.66 -0.34 -14.77
N VAL A 93 44.33 0.56 -13.83
CA VAL A 93 43.84 0.20 -12.49
C VAL A 93 42.53 -0.59 -12.59
N GLU A 94 41.61 -0.17 -13.44
CA GLU A 94 40.33 -0.86 -13.65
C GLU A 94 40.52 -2.26 -14.25
N HIS A 95 41.34 -2.37 -15.29
CA HIS A 95 41.66 -3.66 -15.91
C HIS A 95 42.32 -4.63 -14.92
N LEU A 96 43.19 -4.13 -14.02
CA LEU A 96 43.80 -4.93 -12.96
C LEU A 96 42.78 -5.41 -11.92
N PHE A 97 41.86 -4.53 -11.49
CA PHE A 97 40.77 -4.92 -10.60
C PHE A 97 39.89 -6.00 -11.24
N GLU A 98 39.48 -5.82 -12.51
CA GLU A 98 38.69 -6.82 -13.24
C GLU A 98 39.39 -8.18 -13.31
N ARG A 99 40.69 -8.18 -13.59
CA ARG A 99 41.49 -9.42 -13.65
C ARG A 99 41.57 -10.10 -12.30
N PHE A 100 41.88 -9.37 -11.23
CA PHE A 100 42.07 -9.95 -9.90
C PHE A 100 40.75 -10.38 -9.23
N PHE A 101 39.62 -9.80 -9.63
CA PHE A 101 38.29 -10.22 -9.16
C PHE A 101 37.78 -11.55 -9.75
N LYS A 102 38.47 -12.12 -10.75
CA LYS A 102 38.17 -13.45 -11.31
C LYS A 102 38.75 -14.60 -10.47
N GLY A 103 39.68 -14.31 -9.54
CA GLY A 103 40.32 -15.29 -8.66
C GLY A 103 39.67 -15.41 -7.27
N PRO A 104 40.29 -16.18 -6.33
CA PRO A 104 39.88 -16.26 -4.93
C PRO A 104 39.91 -14.87 -4.29
N LYS A 105 38.87 -14.58 -3.51
CA LYS A 105 38.49 -13.22 -3.15
C LYS A 105 39.07 -12.85 -1.79
N SER A 106 40.14 -12.06 -1.79
CA SER A 106 40.70 -11.51 -0.55
C SER A 106 39.87 -10.31 -0.05
N VAL A 107 39.57 -10.31 1.26
CA VAL A 107 38.91 -9.19 1.95
C VAL A 107 39.73 -7.91 1.81
N GLU A 108 41.07 -8.00 1.84
CA GLU A 108 41.96 -6.85 1.73
C GLU A 108 41.88 -6.16 0.37
N LEU A 109 41.83 -6.94 -0.71
CA LEU A 109 41.75 -6.42 -2.07
C LEU A 109 40.42 -5.66 -2.28
N LEU A 110 39.31 -6.22 -1.79
CA LEU A 110 37.99 -5.59 -1.90
C LEU A 110 37.84 -4.37 -0.97
N ARG A 111 38.49 -4.37 0.20
CA ARG A 111 38.61 -3.18 1.05
C ARG A 111 39.38 -2.06 0.33
N PHE A 112 40.47 -2.40 -0.37
CA PHE A 112 41.22 -1.45 -1.18
C PHE A 112 40.41 -0.91 -2.37
N TYR A 113 39.61 -1.76 -3.01
CA TYR A 113 38.65 -1.36 -4.06
C TYR A 113 37.61 -0.36 -3.56
N LEU A 114 37.00 -0.58 -2.40
CA LEU A 114 36.06 0.40 -1.81
C LEU A 114 36.74 1.75 -1.54
N SER A 115 37.99 1.71 -1.08
CA SER A 115 38.81 2.91 -0.86
C SER A 115 39.17 3.61 -2.18
N TYR A 116 39.30 2.88 -3.27
CA TYR A 116 39.50 3.44 -4.62
C TYR A 116 38.22 4.11 -5.13
N ILE A 117 37.06 3.43 -5.07
CA ILE A 117 35.79 4.00 -5.54
C ILE A 117 35.42 5.27 -4.78
N ARG A 118 35.56 5.28 -3.45
CA ARG A 118 35.30 6.46 -2.62
C ARG A 118 36.22 7.65 -2.93
N ARG A 119 37.39 7.41 -3.53
CA ARG A 119 38.29 8.46 -4.01
C ARG A 119 37.94 8.91 -5.43
N LYS A 120 37.47 7.99 -6.27
CA LYS A 120 37.14 8.25 -7.68
C LYS A 120 35.83 9.04 -7.82
N THR A 121 34.81 8.72 -7.01
CA THR A 121 33.49 9.33 -7.12
C THR A 121 32.95 9.77 -5.77
N SER A 122 32.23 10.89 -5.77
CA SER A 122 31.40 11.35 -4.67
C SER A 122 29.92 10.94 -4.82
N ALA A 123 29.56 10.25 -5.91
CA ALA A 123 28.20 9.79 -6.16
C ALA A 123 27.81 8.68 -5.17
N THR A 124 26.83 9.00 -4.31
CA THR A 124 26.33 8.15 -3.23
C THR A 124 25.82 6.80 -3.72
N ASP A 125 25.02 6.78 -4.78
CA ASP A 125 24.48 5.53 -5.33
C ASP A 125 25.56 4.60 -5.89
N THR A 126 26.61 5.14 -6.50
CA THR A 126 27.75 4.34 -6.99
C THR A 126 28.54 3.74 -5.84
N ILE A 127 28.77 4.51 -4.77
CA ILE A 127 29.44 4.03 -3.55
C ILE A 127 28.58 2.95 -2.87
N ARG A 128 27.25 3.15 -2.79
CA ARG A 128 26.30 2.17 -2.23
C ARG A 128 26.35 0.85 -3.00
N LYS A 129 26.23 0.90 -4.33
CA LYS A 129 26.34 -0.28 -5.21
C LYS A 129 27.68 -1.00 -5.05
N ALA A 130 28.77 -0.26 -4.86
CA ALA A 130 30.09 -0.86 -4.60
C ALA A 130 30.16 -1.60 -3.26
N TYR A 131 29.60 -1.04 -2.18
CA TYR A 131 29.50 -1.73 -0.89
C TYR A 131 28.67 -3.00 -0.98
N GLU A 132 27.50 -2.94 -1.62
CA GLU A 132 26.63 -4.11 -1.80
C GLU A 132 27.32 -5.20 -2.62
N PHE A 133 28.03 -4.83 -3.69
CA PHE A 133 28.84 -5.75 -4.48
C PHE A 133 29.91 -6.45 -3.64
N VAL A 134 30.66 -5.70 -2.84
CA VAL A 134 31.72 -6.28 -1.99
C VAL A 134 31.13 -7.19 -0.92
N LEU A 135 30.08 -6.76 -0.23
CA LEU A 135 29.43 -7.53 0.83
C LEU A 135 28.77 -8.81 0.29
N SER A 136 28.24 -8.79 -0.93
CA SER A 136 27.72 -10.01 -1.58
C SER A 136 28.80 -11.08 -1.77
N ARG A 137 30.07 -10.66 -1.88
CA ARG A 137 31.21 -11.52 -2.19
C ARG A 137 31.97 -11.99 -0.96
N VAL A 138 32.22 -11.09 0.01
CA VAL A 138 33.05 -11.38 1.20
C VAL A 138 32.36 -11.07 2.53
N GLY A 139 31.09 -10.69 2.53
CA GLY A 139 30.37 -10.33 3.76
C GLY A 139 30.17 -11.47 4.76
N HIS A 140 30.45 -12.71 4.37
CA HIS A 140 30.42 -13.89 5.24
C HIS A 140 31.80 -14.26 5.81
N GLU A 141 32.87 -13.61 5.34
CA GLU A 141 34.24 -13.84 5.83
C GLU A 141 34.41 -13.22 7.22
N ARG A 142 35.21 -13.87 8.06
CA ARG A 142 35.51 -13.43 9.44
C ARG A 142 36.03 -11.98 9.48
N ASP A 143 36.89 -11.61 8.53
CA ASP A 143 37.58 -10.32 8.53
C ASP A 143 36.78 -9.19 7.85
N SER A 144 35.53 -9.45 7.45
CA SER A 144 34.67 -8.48 6.76
C SER A 144 34.02 -7.43 7.69
N GLY A 145 34.22 -7.54 9.00
CA GLY A 145 33.60 -6.67 10.00
C GLY A 145 33.80 -5.17 9.74
N ASP A 146 35.01 -4.75 9.36
CA ASP A 146 35.30 -3.34 9.05
C ASP A 146 34.52 -2.82 7.83
N ILE A 147 34.25 -3.70 6.87
CA ILE A 147 33.50 -3.37 5.65
C ILE A 147 32.03 -3.12 6.02
N TRP A 148 31.45 -3.98 6.86
CA TRP A 148 30.12 -3.79 7.42
C TRP A 148 30.02 -2.50 8.23
N ALA A 149 30.95 -2.26 9.16
CA ALA A 149 30.98 -1.05 9.97
C ALA A 149 31.06 0.21 9.10
N SER A 150 31.96 0.21 8.10
CA SER A 150 32.12 1.32 7.16
C SER A 150 30.86 1.57 6.33
N TYR A 151 30.16 0.51 5.89
CA TYR A 151 28.92 0.65 5.13
C TYR A 151 27.79 1.23 5.99
N ILE A 152 27.67 0.78 7.24
CA ILE A 152 26.70 1.31 8.19
C ILE A 152 26.96 2.79 8.46
N THR A 153 28.22 3.18 8.68
CA THR A 153 28.60 4.60 8.86
C THR A 153 28.25 5.42 7.62
N PHE A 154 28.53 4.90 6.42
CA PHE A 154 28.17 5.54 5.16
C PHE A 154 26.65 5.74 5.03
N LEU A 155 25.84 4.70 5.28
CA LEU A 155 24.38 4.78 5.23
C LEU A 155 23.81 5.72 6.29
N ASN A 156 24.42 5.78 7.47
CA ASN A 156 24.00 6.70 8.53
C ASN A 156 24.38 8.15 8.24
N ALA A 157 25.48 8.40 7.53
CA ALA A 157 25.86 9.74 7.09
C ALA A 157 24.92 10.30 6.01
N GLU A 158 24.30 9.43 5.20
CA GLU A 158 23.25 9.82 4.25
C GLU A 158 21.89 10.09 4.92
N ARG A 159 21.69 9.63 6.16
CA ARG A 159 20.46 9.95 6.89
C ARG A 159 20.58 11.40 7.39
N PRO A 160 19.56 12.24 7.16
CA PRO A 160 19.51 13.54 7.81
C PRO A 160 19.71 13.36 9.32
N LEU A 161 20.60 14.16 9.92
CA LEU A 161 20.87 14.12 11.37
C LEU A 161 19.60 14.23 12.22
N HIS A 162 18.51 14.75 11.64
CA HIS A 162 17.18 14.76 12.20
C HIS A 162 16.18 14.20 11.17
N TYR A 163 15.87 12.91 11.25
CA TYR A 163 14.73 12.35 10.52
C TYR A 163 13.45 12.93 11.10
N LEU A 164 12.76 13.77 10.33
CA LEU A 164 11.41 14.23 10.62
C LEU A 164 10.44 13.41 9.78
N PRO A 165 9.41 12.79 10.40
CA PRO A 165 8.36 12.12 9.64
C PRO A 165 7.72 13.08 8.64
N THR A 166 7.33 12.58 7.47
CA THR A 166 6.60 13.35 6.47
C THR A 166 5.12 12.97 6.46
N LEU A 167 4.27 13.87 5.96
CA LEU A 167 2.85 13.57 5.76
C LEU A 167 2.69 12.40 4.77
N PRO A 168 1.71 11.50 4.99
CA PRO A 168 1.52 10.34 4.14
C PRO A 168 1.03 10.78 2.75
N THR A 169 1.70 10.29 1.71
CA THR A 169 1.24 10.39 0.32
C THR A 169 0.50 9.12 -0.12
N PHE A 170 0.52 8.08 0.73
CA PHE A 170 -0.10 6.78 0.52
C PHE A 170 0.39 6.05 -0.74
N THR A 171 1.63 6.34 -1.16
CA THR A 171 2.28 5.61 -2.25
C THR A 171 2.36 4.11 -1.95
N PRO A 172 2.44 3.24 -2.97
CA PRO A 172 2.58 1.80 -2.75
C PRO A 172 3.76 1.42 -1.84
N SER A 173 4.87 2.16 -1.94
CA SER A 173 6.06 2.00 -1.09
C SER A 173 5.79 2.34 0.37
N GLU A 174 5.11 3.46 0.65
CA GLU A 174 4.69 3.82 2.01
C GLU A 174 3.71 2.80 2.60
N ARG A 175 2.72 2.34 1.81
CA ARG A 175 1.78 1.30 2.25
C ARG A 175 2.52 0.00 2.58
N GLN A 176 3.53 -0.37 1.81
CA GLN A 176 4.38 -1.52 2.10
C GLN A 176 5.16 -1.32 3.41
N LEU A 177 5.69 -0.12 3.65
CA LEU A 177 6.39 0.23 4.89
C LEU A 177 5.46 0.13 6.11
N VAL A 178 4.26 0.71 6.03
CA VAL A 178 3.21 0.56 7.07
C VAL A 178 2.90 -0.93 7.29
N GLY A 179 2.78 -1.71 6.21
CA GLY A 179 2.56 -3.15 6.30
C GLY A 179 3.67 -3.90 7.05
N LYS A 180 4.94 -3.53 6.84
CA LYS A 180 6.08 -4.09 7.59
C LYS A 180 6.03 -3.73 9.07
N TRP A 181 5.71 -2.47 9.42
CA TRP A 181 5.52 -2.05 10.80
C TRP A 181 4.40 -2.81 11.49
N LYS A 182 3.25 -2.97 10.84
CA LYS A 182 2.12 -3.74 11.35
C LYS A 182 2.49 -5.21 11.58
N ALA A 183 3.25 -5.82 10.66
CA ALA A 183 3.73 -7.18 10.83
C ALA A 183 4.69 -7.30 12.03
N TYR A 184 5.59 -6.34 12.21
CA TYR A 184 6.49 -6.30 13.38
C TYR A 184 5.72 -6.14 14.70
N LEU A 185 4.75 -5.23 14.77
CA LEU A 185 3.92 -5.03 15.97
C LEU A 185 3.13 -6.28 16.32
N LYS A 186 2.49 -6.92 15.33
CA LYS A 186 1.81 -8.21 15.53
C LYS A 186 2.75 -9.33 15.95
N TRP A 187 3.98 -9.32 15.46
CA TRP A 187 5.00 -10.28 15.89
C TRP A 187 5.39 -10.08 17.35
N GLU A 188 5.62 -8.85 17.82
CA GLU A 188 5.85 -8.61 19.26
C GLU A 188 4.63 -8.97 20.12
N GLU A 189 3.42 -8.76 19.61
CA GLU A 189 2.17 -9.17 20.28
C GLU A 189 1.98 -10.68 20.36
N SER A 190 2.53 -11.44 19.40
CA SER A 190 2.49 -12.91 19.41
C SER A 190 3.37 -13.55 20.47
N ASP A 191 4.07 -12.73 21.26
CA ASP A 191 4.97 -13.15 22.33
C ASP A 191 5.92 -14.28 21.91
N PRO A 192 6.85 -14.00 20.97
CA PRO A 192 7.76 -15.01 20.42
C PRO A 192 8.72 -15.58 21.46
N LEU A 193 8.77 -15.02 22.67
CA LEU A 193 9.62 -15.45 23.77
C LEU A 193 8.83 -16.15 24.89
N GLY A 194 7.51 -16.29 24.79
CA GLY A 194 6.68 -16.94 25.80
C GLY A 194 6.75 -16.28 27.18
N LEU A 195 6.89 -14.95 27.23
CA LEU A 195 6.98 -14.17 28.47
C LEU A 195 5.65 -14.01 29.19
N GLN A 196 4.51 -14.32 28.55
CA GLN A 196 3.18 -14.08 29.09
C GLN A 196 2.96 -14.78 30.44
N GLU A 197 3.47 -16.01 30.59
CA GLU A 197 3.27 -16.85 31.78
C GLU A 197 4.20 -16.49 32.95
N THR A 198 5.41 -16.02 32.65
CA THR A 198 6.49 -15.81 33.64
C THR A 198 6.72 -14.34 33.96
N GLU A 199 6.65 -13.45 32.98
CA GLU A 199 7.04 -12.04 33.07
C GLU A 199 6.11 -11.12 32.28
N THR A 200 4.81 -11.17 32.57
CA THR A 200 3.77 -10.40 31.85
C THR A 200 4.07 -8.89 31.82
N ALA A 201 4.63 -8.34 32.90
CA ALA A 201 5.04 -6.93 32.96
C ALA A 201 6.15 -6.58 31.96
N LEU A 202 7.12 -7.48 31.75
CA LEU A 202 8.17 -7.29 30.76
C LEU A 202 7.60 -7.35 29.34
N LEU A 203 6.69 -8.29 29.07
CA LEU A 203 5.98 -8.37 27.79
C LEU A 203 5.24 -7.07 27.47
N HIS A 204 4.47 -6.54 28.44
CA HIS A 204 3.78 -5.26 28.27
C HIS A 204 4.73 -4.09 27.99
N SER A 205 5.87 -4.04 28.68
CA SER A 205 6.91 -3.03 28.45
C SER A 205 7.52 -3.14 27.05
N ARG A 206 7.81 -4.36 26.58
CA ARG A 206 8.33 -4.62 25.23
C ARG A 206 7.34 -4.17 24.16
N ILE A 207 6.08 -4.56 24.29
CA ILE A 207 5.01 -4.17 23.36
C ILE A 207 4.84 -2.64 23.35
N SER A 208 4.74 -2.00 24.52
CA SER A 208 4.62 -0.54 24.60
C SER A 208 5.81 0.16 23.93
N ARG A 209 7.04 -0.32 24.15
CA ARG A 209 8.23 0.25 23.50
C ARG A 209 8.26 0.03 21.99
N ALA A 210 7.76 -1.09 21.49
CA ALA A 210 7.61 -1.35 20.06
C ALA A 210 6.61 -0.37 19.43
N TYR A 211 5.45 -0.15 20.08
CA TYR A 211 4.47 0.83 19.65
C TYR A 211 5.00 2.26 19.69
N GLN A 212 5.69 2.67 20.76
CA GLN A 212 6.34 3.99 20.88
C GLN A 212 7.30 4.26 19.71
N LYS A 213 8.14 3.28 19.36
CA LYS A 213 9.03 3.38 18.19
C LYS A 213 8.24 3.56 16.89
N ALA A 214 7.17 2.80 16.72
CA ALA A 214 6.34 2.86 15.52
C ALA A 214 5.64 4.22 15.38
N VAL A 215 5.04 4.77 16.44
CA VAL A 215 4.35 6.09 16.38
C VAL A 215 5.31 7.26 16.20
N VAL A 216 6.57 7.15 16.62
CA VAL A 216 7.59 8.18 16.33
C VAL A 216 7.96 8.16 14.85
N GLN A 217 8.18 6.97 14.27
CA GLN A 217 8.58 6.82 12.86
C GLN A 217 7.42 7.09 11.90
N MET A 218 6.21 6.70 12.29
CA MET A 218 4.98 6.78 11.49
C MET A 218 4.00 7.79 12.11
N ARG A 219 4.50 8.95 12.56
CA ARG A 219 3.74 9.96 13.31
C ARG A 219 2.45 10.38 12.64
N TYR A 220 2.44 10.48 11.32
CA TYR A 220 1.29 10.95 10.55
C TYR A 220 0.38 9.84 10.03
N PHE A 221 0.49 8.61 10.56
CA PHE A 221 -0.31 7.47 10.16
C PHE A 221 -1.28 7.08 11.29
N PRO A 222 -2.56 7.54 11.22
CA PRO A 222 -3.55 7.29 12.26
C PRO A 222 -3.77 5.83 12.62
N GLU A 223 -3.61 4.92 11.66
CA GLU A 223 -3.78 3.48 11.88
C GLU A 223 -2.82 2.93 12.95
N ILE A 224 -1.57 3.38 12.99
CA ILE A 224 -0.57 2.91 13.96
C ILE A 224 -0.92 3.42 15.37
N TRP A 225 -1.38 4.67 15.48
CA TRP A 225 -1.88 5.24 16.73
C TRP A 225 -3.10 4.47 17.25
N PHE A 226 -4.05 4.15 16.37
CA PHE A 226 -5.24 3.39 16.73
C PHE A 226 -4.92 1.97 17.19
N MET A 227 -3.95 1.30 16.54
CA MET A 227 -3.45 0.00 17.00
C MET A 227 -2.82 0.09 18.39
N ALA A 228 -1.99 1.11 18.64
CA ALA A 228 -1.37 1.34 19.94
C ALA A 228 -2.42 1.58 21.04
N TYR A 229 -3.41 2.43 20.77
CA TYR A 229 -4.56 2.69 21.64
C TYR A 229 -5.30 1.39 21.97
N THR A 230 -5.69 0.63 20.94
CA THR A 230 -6.45 -0.61 21.10
C THR A 230 -5.68 -1.62 21.94
N ARG A 231 -4.37 -1.78 21.70
CA ARG A 231 -3.54 -2.73 22.46
C ARG A 231 -3.42 -2.32 23.93
N MET A 232 -3.12 -1.05 24.23
CA MET A 232 -3.02 -0.60 25.62
C MET A 232 -4.36 -0.68 26.35
N ASN A 233 -5.46 -0.43 25.65
CA ASN A 233 -6.81 -0.58 26.20
C ASN A 233 -7.11 -2.05 26.53
N ASN A 234 -6.76 -2.97 25.65
CA ASN A 234 -6.95 -4.42 25.87
C ASN A 234 -6.08 -4.99 26.99
N ILE A 235 -4.93 -4.38 27.28
CA ILE A 235 -4.08 -4.73 28.42
C ILE A 235 -4.65 -4.19 29.76
N GLY A 236 -5.67 -3.32 29.72
CA GLY A 236 -6.24 -2.67 30.91
C GLY A 236 -5.50 -1.39 31.32
N ARG A 237 -4.51 -0.93 30.54
CA ARG A 237 -3.78 0.33 30.79
C ARG A 237 -4.54 1.52 30.19
N HIS A 238 -5.78 1.72 30.62
CA HIS A 238 -6.70 2.71 30.05
C HIS A 238 -6.16 4.15 30.04
N HIS A 239 -5.47 4.58 31.12
CA HIS A 239 -4.91 5.93 31.19
C HIS A 239 -3.84 6.19 30.12
N GLU A 240 -2.95 5.22 29.88
CA GLU A 240 -1.93 5.32 28.83
C GLU A 240 -2.57 5.27 27.45
N ALA A 241 -3.58 4.41 27.25
CA ALA A 241 -4.34 4.34 26.00
C ALA A 241 -4.96 5.71 25.65
N ILE A 242 -5.57 6.39 26.62
CA ILE A 242 -6.14 7.73 26.44
C ILE A 242 -5.05 8.74 26.05
N GLN A 243 -3.88 8.68 26.69
CA GLN A 243 -2.77 9.57 26.38
C GLN A 243 -2.24 9.35 24.96
N ILE A 244 -2.12 8.08 24.53
CA ILE A 244 -1.74 7.72 23.16
C ILE A 244 -2.75 8.29 22.16
N LEU A 245 -4.04 8.19 22.47
CA LEU A 245 -5.09 8.69 21.59
C LEU A 245 -5.06 10.22 21.47
N LYS A 246 -4.95 10.93 22.60
CA LYS A 246 -4.83 12.41 22.63
C LYS A 246 -3.59 12.90 21.87
N THR A 247 -2.43 12.30 22.15
CA THR A 247 -1.18 12.66 21.45
C THR A 247 -1.22 12.32 19.95
N GLY A 248 -1.92 11.25 19.57
CA GLY A 248 -2.18 10.90 18.18
C GLY A 248 -3.09 11.91 17.48
N MET A 249 -4.11 12.43 18.17
CA MET A 249 -4.99 13.50 17.68
C MET A 249 -4.25 14.83 17.54
N ASP A 250 -3.38 15.18 18.48
CA ASP A 250 -2.54 16.38 18.38
C ASP A 250 -1.58 16.29 17.19
N ALA A 251 -1.08 15.08 16.89
CA ALA A 251 -0.26 14.82 15.71
C ALA A 251 -1.08 14.82 14.41
N ASN A 252 -2.34 14.38 14.45
CA ASN A 252 -3.21 14.18 13.29
C ASN A 252 -4.62 14.73 13.56
N PRO A 253 -4.79 16.07 13.62
CA PRO A 253 -6.04 16.66 14.06
C PRO A 253 -7.21 16.39 13.10
N ALA A 254 -6.93 16.24 11.80
CA ALA A 254 -7.92 15.93 10.78
C ALA A 254 -8.23 14.42 10.63
N SER A 255 -7.66 13.56 11.47
CA SER A 255 -7.85 12.11 11.35
C SER A 255 -9.25 11.68 11.84
N PHE A 256 -10.07 11.16 10.93
CA PHE A 256 -11.37 10.56 11.26
C PHE A 256 -11.26 9.40 12.26
N VAL A 257 -10.30 8.48 12.05
CA VAL A 257 -10.13 7.27 12.88
C VAL A 257 -9.91 7.63 14.36
N LEU A 258 -8.94 8.49 14.64
CA LEU A 258 -8.60 8.88 16.01
C LEU A 258 -9.68 9.73 16.67
N ASN A 259 -10.29 10.69 15.95
CA ASN A 259 -11.36 11.50 16.50
C ASN A 259 -12.59 10.64 16.85
N PHE A 260 -13.02 9.74 15.97
CA PHE A 260 -14.14 8.85 16.26
C PHE A 260 -13.83 7.85 17.37
N ALA A 261 -12.61 7.27 17.39
CA ALA A 261 -12.20 6.42 18.51
C ALA A 261 -12.22 7.15 19.86
N HIS A 262 -11.87 8.45 19.87
CA HIS A 262 -11.93 9.26 21.08
C HIS A 262 -13.37 9.57 21.49
N ILE A 263 -14.23 9.90 20.51
CA ILE A 263 -15.66 10.12 20.73
C ILE A 263 -16.33 8.87 21.28
N ASP A 264 -16.08 7.69 20.70
CA ASP A 264 -16.63 6.41 21.17
C ASP A 264 -16.20 6.12 22.61
N LEU A 265 -14.94 6.43 22.95
CA LEU A 265 -14.45 6.30 24.33
C LEU A 265 -15.19 7.25 25.28
N LEU A 266 -15.37 8.52 24.93
CA LEU A 266 -16.08 9.50 25.76
C LEU A 266 -17.56 9.12 25.93
N GLU A 267 -18.20 8.67 24.85
CA GLU A 267 -19.58 8.18 24.87
C GLU A 267 -19.72 6.93 25.75
N SER A 268 -18.76 6.00 25.71
CA SER A 268 -18.77 4.81 26.57
C SER A 268 -18.69 5.16 28.06
N LYS A 269 -18.03 6.27 28.39
CA LYS A 269 -17.96 6.83 29.76
C LYS A 269 -19.15 7.70 30.12
N ARG A 270 -20.09 7.92 29.18
CA ARG A 270 -21.24 8.84 29.31
C ARG A 270 -20.84 10.30 29.57
N GLU A 271 -19.64 10.70 29.12
CA GLU A 271 -19.16 12.08 29.19
C GLU A 271 -19.70 12.89 27.99
N PHE A 272 -21.04 13.02 27.88
CA PHE A 272 -21.69 13.57 26.68
C PHE A 272 -21.29 15.00 26.35
N GLN A 273 -21.06 15.85 27.35
CA GLN A 273 -20.57 17.21 27.12
C GLN A 273 -19.19 17.22 26.43
N GLU A 274 -18.30 16.30 26.81
CA GLU A 274 -17.00 16.17 26.15
C GLU A 274 -17.11 15.59 24.74
N VAL A 275 -18.11 14.74 24.48
CA VAL A 275 -18.44 14.27 23.13
C VAL A 275 -18.83 15.45 22.23
N HIS A 276 -19.72 16.33 22.70
CA HIS A 276 -20.06 17.57 21.98
C HIS A 276 -18.81 18.41 21.70
N ASN A 277 -17.97 18.63 22.71
CA ASN A 277 -16.71 19.38 22.57
C ASN A 277 -15.74 18.71 21.58
N ALA A 278 -15.71 17.39 21.51
CA ALA A 278 -14.87 16.64 20.57
C ALA A 278 -15.37 16.79 19.12
N PHE A 279 -16.68 16.66 18.88
CA PHE A 279 -17.27 16.91 17.56
C PHE A 279 -17.05 18.36 17.11
N ASP A 280 -17.32 19.34 17.98
CA ASP A 280 -17.17 20.75 17.64
C ASP A 280 -15.71 21.10 17.29
N ARG A 281 -14.73 20.59 18.07
CA ARG A 281 -13.30 20.73 17.76
C ARG A 281 -12.93 20.10 16.41
N PHE A 282 -13.44 18.90 16.13
CA PHE A 282 -13.13 18.20 14.88
C PHE A 282 -13.73 18.92 13.67
N LEU A 283 -14.98 19.36 13.79
CA LEU A 283 -15.67 20.17 12.78
C LEU A 283 -14.94 21.49 12.53
N ASP A 284 -14.42 22.15 13.56
CA ASP A 284 -13.65 23.38 13.41
C ASP A 284 -12.34 23.16 12.63
N VAL A 285 -11.63 22.05 12.87
CA VAL A 285 -10.42 21.68 12.12
C VAL A 285 -10.77 21.46 10.64
N LEU A 286 -11.81 20.67 10.36
CA LEU A 286 -12.22 20.38 8.99
C LEU A 286 -12.74 21.63 8.27
N ARG A 287 -13.48 22.50 8.96
CA ARG A 287 -13.95 23.78 8.41
C ARG A 287 -12.79 24.66 7.98
N LYS A 288 -11.74 24.79 8.81
CA LYS A 288 -10.54 25.56 8.45
C LYS A 288 -9.82 24.97 7.24
N ASN A 289 -9.70 23.65 7.16
CA ASN A 289 -9.11 22.98 6.00
C ASN A 289 -9.92 23.22 4.72
N LEU A 290 -11.26 23.17 4.82
CA LEU A 290 -12.17 23.48 3.72
C LEU A 290 -12.06 24.93 3.26
N GLU A 291 -11.92 25.88 4.18
CA GLU A 291 -11.72 27.30 3.85
C GLU A 291 -10.41 27.53 3.08
N ILE A 292 -9.35 26.78 3.39
CA ILE A 292 -8.08 26.83 2.66
C ILE A 292 -8.27 26.30 1.24
N VAL A 293 -8.79 25.08 1.09
CA VAL A 293 -9.02 24.45 -0.22
C VAL A 293 -9.97 25.28 -1.09
N HIS A 294 -11.02 25.86 -0.48
CA HIS A 294 -11.94 26.73 -1.20
C HIS A 294 -11.28 28.02 -1.71
N LYS A 295 -10.36 28.61 -0.93
CA LYS A 295 -9.57 29.76 -1.37
C LYS A 295 -8.63 29.40 -2.52
N GLU A 296 -7.92 28.28 -2.40
CA GLU A 296 -7.02 27.77 -3.44
C GLU A 296 -7.76 27.49 -4.76
N ALA A 297 -8.92 26.83 -4.69
CA ALA A 297 -9.81 26.60 -5.84
C ALA A 297 -10.29 27.92 -6.48
N SER A 298 -10.66 28.91 -5.65
CA SER A 298 -11.09 30.22 -6.14
C SER A 298 -9.94 30.96 -6.85
N THR A 299 -8.70 30.85 -6.34
CA THR A 299 -7.54 31.46 -6.99
C THR A 299 -7.12 30.75 -8.28
N ALA A 300 -7.27 29.43 -8.35
CA ALA A 300 -6.93 28.64 -9.53
C ALA A 300 -7.86 28.94 -10.70
N SER A 301 -9.17 29.08 -10.43
CA SER A 301 -10.19 29.44 -11.43
C SER A 301 -9.96 30.83 -12.07
N VAL A 302 -9.27 31.75 -11.38
CA VAL A 302 -8.91 33.07 -11.93
C VAL A 302 -7.73 32.98 -12.91
N HIS A 303 -6.85 31.98 -12.78
CA HIS A 303 -5.66 31.83 -13.63
C HIS A 303 -5.92 31.00 -14.89
N GLU A 304 -6.80 30.00 -14.83
CA GLU A 304 -7.25 29.21 -15.99
C GLU A 304 -8.76 29.00 -15.92
N PRO A 305 -9.56 29.74 -16.72
CA PRO A 305 -10.99 29.50 -16.80
C PRO A 305 -11.22 28.19 -17.57
N SER A 306 -11.52 27.11 -16.87
CA SER A 306 -12.01 25.86 -17.46
C SER A 306 -13.51 25.96 -17.73
N ASP A 307 -13.95 25.61 -18.94
CA ASP A 307 -15.34 25.64 -19.44
C ASP A 307 -16.33 24.66 -18.73
N SER A 308 -15.99 24.12 -17.56
CA SER A 308 -16.90 23.27 -16.78
C SER A 308 -17.26 23.94 -15.46
N ASP A 309 -18.53 24.31 -15.28
CA ASP A 309 -19.14 24.81 -14.04
C ASP A 309 -19.13 23.78 -12.86
N THR A 310 -18.42 22.68 -13.01
CA THR A 310 -18.33 21.61 -12.03
C THR A 310 -17.35 22.01 -10.92
N GLU A 311 -17.81 22.06 -9.67
CA GLU A 311 -16.93 22.28 -8.51
C GLU A 311 -15.74 21.30 -8.55
N PRO A 312 -14.51 21.75 -8.19
CA PRO A 312 -13.35 20.86 -8.17
C PRO A 312 -13.63 19.60 -7.34
N GLY A 313 -13.34 18.42 -7.90
CA GLY A 313 -13.67 17.15 -7.26
C GLY A 313 -13.10 17.00 -5.85
N GLU A 314 -11.93 17.59 -5.59
CA GLU A 314 -11.36 17.64 -4.23
C GLU A 314 -12.23 18.45 -3.26
N LEU A 315 -12.74 19.62 -3.66
CA LEU A 315 -13.60 20.44 -2.81
C LEU A 315 -14.90 19.69 -2.47
N MET A 316 -15.51 19.03 -3.44
CA MET A 316 -16.69 18.19 -3.23
C MET A 316 -16.40 17.06 -2.25
N GLN A 317 -15.28 16.36 -2.40
CA GLN A 317 -14.86 15.29 -1.50
C GLN A 317 -14.68 15.81 -0.06
N ARG A 318 -14.01 16.94 0.14
CA ARG A 318 -13.83 17.53 1.48
C ARG A 318 -15.16 17.98 2.10
N LYS A 319 -16.12 18.48 1.30
CA LYS A 319 -17.47 18.81 1.79
C LYS A 319 -18.20 17.55 2.25
N GLN A 320 -18.11 16.45 1.51
CA GLN A 320 -18.69 15.16 1.90
C GLN A 320 -18.06 14.62 3.20
N GLU A 321 -16.74 14.69 3.32
CA GLU A 321 -16.00 14.34 4.54
C GLU A 321 -16.47 15.17 5.75
N TYR A 322 -16.65 16.48 5.57
CA TYR A 322 -17.20 17.37 6.59
C TYR A 322 -18.65 17.01 6.96
N GLY A 323 -19.48 16.72 5.95
CA GLY A 323 -20.85 16.24 6.13
C GLY A 323 -20.93 14.93 6.89
N LEU A 324 -20.00 13.99 6.65
CA LEU A 324 -19.93 12.72 7.37
C LEU A 324 -19.81 12.94 8.89
N VAL A 325 -19.00 13.91 9.33
CA VAL A 325 -18.85 14.23 10.76
C VAL A 325 -20.16 14.75 11.34
N TRP A 326 -20.87 15.64 10.63
CA TRP A 326 -22.20 16.09 11.05
C TRP A 326 -23.21 14.95 11.14
N ILE A 327 -23.18 14.00 10.20
CA ILE A 327 -24.06 12.82 10.23
C ILE A 327 -23.75 11.95 11.45
N MET A 328 -22.47 11.72 11.76
CA MET A 328 -22.09 10.98 12.97
C MET A 328 -22.50 11.73 14.24
N TYR A 329 -22.38 13.06 14.25
CA TYR A 329 -22.81 13.88 15.38
C TYR A 329 -24.33 13.81 15.59
N LEU A 330 -25.12 13.87 14.50
CA LEU A 330 -26.56 13.65 14.53
C LEU A 330 -26.93 12.29 15.10
N ARG A 331 -26.23 11.23 14.66
CA ARG A 331 -26.43 9.87 15.17
C ARG A 331 -26.14 9.77 16.66
N PHE A 332 -25.07 10.39 17.14
CA PHE A 332 -24.75 10.50 18.57
C PHE A 332 -25.86 11.21 19.33
N GLY A 333 -26.22 12.44 18.96
CA GLY A 333 -27.22 13.23 19.69
C GLY A 333 -28.56 12.51 19.76
N ARG A 334 -28.97 11.86 18.67
CA ARG A 334 -30.16 11.00 18.65
C ARG A 334 -30.04 9.79 19.60
N ARG A 335 -28.94 9.04 19.54
CA ARG A 335 -28.76 7.79 20.29
C ARG A 335 -28.57 8.02 21.79
N ALA A 336 -27.83 9.07 22.16
CA ALA A 336 -27.46 9.33 23.54
C ALA A 336 -28.45 10.25 24.27
N GLU A 337 -29.00 11.26 23.59
CA GLU A 337 -29.78 12.33 24.22
C GLU A 337 -31.18 12.53 23.64
N GLY A 338 -31.49 11.90 22.49
CA GLY A 338 -32.82 11.87 21.90
C GLY A 338 -33.11 12.97 20.87
N VAL A 339 -34.40 13.18 20.61
CA VAL A 339 -34.90 13.97 19.46
C VAL A 339 -34.50 15.44 19.50
N GLN A 340 -34.55 16.09 20.66
CA GLN A 340 -34.28 17.53 20.77
C GLN A 340 -32.81 17.85 20.46
N THR A 341 -31.88 17.06 21.01
CA THR A 341 -30.46 17.21 20.69
C THR A 341 -30.20 16.98 19.21
N ALA A 342 -30.76 15.91 18.61
CA ALA A 342 -30.58 15.64 17.19
C ALA A 342 -31.03 16.83 16.32
N ARG A 343 -32.20 17.42 16.63
CA ARG A 343 -32.72 18.62 15.94
C ARG A 343 -31.83 19.84 16.16
N MET A 344 -31.32 20.05 17.37
CA MET A 344 -30.37 21.12 17.67
C MET A 344 -29.08 20.99 16.85
N ILE A 345 -28.51 19.78 16.77
CA ILE A 345 -27.30 19.50 15.97
C ILE A 345 -27.59 19.78 14.49
N PHE A 346 -28.74 19.36 13.97
CA PHE A 346 -29.10 19.64 12.59
C PHE A 346 -29.28 21.14 12.33
N ALA A 347 -29.88 21.86 13.28
CA ALA A 347 -30.01 23.31 13.23
C ALA A 347 -28.66 24.03 13.19
N LYS A 348 -27.64 23.53 13.91
CA LYS A 348 -26.25 24.01 13.79
C LYS A 348 -25.64 23.68 12.42
N ALA A 349 -25.81 22.45 11.95
CA ALA A 349 -25.23 21.99 10.68
C ALA A 349 -25.70 22.83 9.49
N ARG A 350 -26.98 23.15 9.39
CA ARG A 350 -27.54 23.95 8.27
C ARG A 350 -27.07 25.41 8.22
N GLN A 351 -26.56 25.95 9.34
CA GLN A 351 -26.01 27.31 9.37
C GLN A 351 -24.60 27.37 8.79
N CYS A 352 -23.96 26.21 8.62
CA CYS A 352 -22.60 26.11 8.11
C CYS A 352 -22.60 26.13 6.56
N LYS A 353 -21.76 26.99 5.98
CA LYS A 353 -21.65 27.22 4.52
C LYS A 353 -21.33 25.94 3.73
N PHE A 354 -20.53 25.04 4.28
CA PHE A 354 -19.98 23.88 3.58
C PHE A 354 -20.76 22.58 3.81
N THR A 355 -21.92 22.64 4.46
CA THR A 355 -22.73 21.46 4.80
C THR A 355 -23.32 20.84 3.54
N PRO A 356 -23.01 19.60 3.18
CA PRO A 356 -23.51 19.01 1.93
C PRO A 356 -24.91 18.40 2.11
N TRP A 357 -25.56 18.06 1.00
CA TRP A 357 -26.95 17.57 0.99
C TRP A 357 -27.15 16.25 1.78
N GLN A 358 -26.12 15.41 1.90
CA GLN A 358 -26.17 14.14 2.63
C GLN A 358 -26.56 14.35 4.09
N VAL A 359 -26.26 15.52 4.67
CA VAL A 359 -26.67 15.87 6.03
C VAL A 359 -28.18 16.08 6.11
N TYR A 360 -28.79 16.68 5.08
CA TYR A 360 -30.24 16.88 4.99
C TYR A 360 -30.97 15.55 4.81
N GLU A 361 -30.48 14.68 3.92
CA GLU A 361 -31.02 13.33 3.74
C GLU A 361 -30.94 12.54 5.04
N ALA A 362 -29.77 12.51 5.69
CA ALA A 362 -29.60 11.77 6.95
C ALA A 362 -30.49 12.32 8.08
N ALA A 363 -30.72 13.64 8.14
CA ALA A 363 -31.63 14.25 9.10
C ALA A 363 -33.09 13.88 8.81
N ALA A 364 -33.52 13.91 7.55
CA ALA A 364 -34.87 13.50 7.16
C ALA A 364 -35.12 12.02 7.43
N SER A 365 -34.17 11.16 7.06
CA SER A 365 -34.19 9.71 7.35
C SER A 365 -34.22 9.43 8.85
N THR A 366 -33.52 10.25 9.65
CA THR A 366 -33.59 10.16 11.12
C THR A 366 -34.99 10.50 11.64
N GLU A 367 -35.60 11.60 11.19
CA GLU A 367 -36.96 11.98 11.61
C GLU A 367 -37.98 10.90 11.24
N TYR A 368 -37.88 10.34 10.04
CA TYR A 368 -38.78 9.30 9.58
C TYR A 368 -38.58 7.97 10.33
N HIS A 369 -37.38 7.39 10.29
CA HIS A 369 -37.16 6.04 10.82
C HIS A 369 -37.05 5.97 12.33
N CYS A 370 -36.57 7.02 12.99
CA CYS A 370 -36.33 7.00 14.43
C CYS A 370 -37.44 7.67 15.24
N PHE A 371 -38.09 8.70 14.69
CA PHE A 371 -39.12 9.45 15.41
C PHE A 371 -40.52 9.24 14.84
N GLY A 372 -40.67 8.64 13.66
CA GLY A 372 -41.96 8.42 13.01
C GLY A 372 -42.57 9.69 12.39
N GLU A 373 -41.80 10.77 12.29
CA GLU A 373 -42.28 12.10 11.92
C GLU A 373 -42.16 12.33 10.40
N LYS A 374 -43.05 11.70 9.63
CA LYS A 374 -43.04 11.79 8.15
C LYS A 374 -43.15 13.22 7.62
N GLU A 375 -43.99 14.05 8.23
CA GLU A 375 -44.21 15.44 7.80
C GLU A 375 -42.97 16.30 8.04
N VAL A 376 -42.22 16.03 9.11
CA VAL A 376 -40.95 16.70 9.40
C VAL A 376 -39.90 16.27 8.39
N ALA A 377 -39.81 14.98 8.08
CA ALA A 377 -38.89 14.48 7.05
C ALA A 377 -39.15 15.13 5.68
N ILE A 378 -40.42 15.22 5.24
CA ILE A 378 -40.81 15.91 4.00
C ILE A 378 -40.41 17.39 4.04
N LYS A 379 -40.63 18.09 5.17
CA LYS A 379 -40.19 19.49 5.34
C LYS A 379 -38.67 19.65 5.23
N ILE A 380 -37.90 18.70 5.76
CA ILE A 380 -36.43 18.72 5.65
C ILE A 380 -35.98 18.54 4.20
N PHE A 381 -36.57 17.59 3.48
CA PHE A 381 -36.28 17.41 2.06
C PHE A 381 -36.65 18.64 1.22
N ASN A 382 -37.83 19.22 1.45
CA ASN A 382 -38.25 20.46 0.78
C ASN A 382 -37.29 21.63 1.05
N LEU A 383 -36.71 21.71 2.25
CA LEU A 383 -35.68 22.70 2.52
C LEU A 383 -34.37 22.39 1.79
N GLY A 384 -33.97 21.12 1.71
CA GLY A 384 -32.83 20.71 0.90
C GLY A 384 -33.01 21.01 -0.59
N MET A 385 -34.23 20.84 -1.13
CA MET A 385 -34.58 21.16 -2.52
C MET A 385 -34.36 22.63 -2.88
N LYS A 386 -34.44 23.55 -1.90
CA LYS A 386 -34.15 24.97 -2.13
C LYS A 386 -32.66 25.27 -2.34
N LEU A 387 -31.79 24.36 -1.88
CA LEU A 387 -30.34 24.54 -1.89
C LEU A 387 -29.64 23.61 -2.90
N TYR A 388 -30.22 22.43 -3.15
CA TYR A 388 -29.61 21.35 -3.93
C TYR A 388 -30.54 20.86 -5.05
N SER A 389 -31.33 21.74 -5.65
CA SER A 389 -32.18 21.41 -6.81
C SER A 389 -31.40 20.87 -7.98
N ASP A 390 -30.14 21.32 -8.11
CA ASP A 390 -29.29 21.02 -9.26
C ASP A 390 -28.54 19.69 -9.08
N ASP A 391 -28.44 19.18 -7.85
CA ASP A 391 -27.80 17.90 -7.54
C ASP A 391 -28.80 16.75 -7.73
N MET A 392 -28.65 16.02 -8.83
CA MET A 392 -29.56 14.94 -9.20
C MET A 392 -29.52 13.75 -8.25
N ASP A 393 -28.43 13.51 -7.53
CA ASP A 393 -28.35 12.44 -6.53
C ASP A 393 -29.23 12.77 -5.33
N PHE A 394 -29.24 14.03 -4.89
CA PHE A 394 -30.15 14.50 -3.84
C PHE A 394 -31.61 14.39 -4.27
N VAL A 395 -31.94 14.89 -5.46
CA VAL A 395 -33.30 14.83 -6.02
C VAL A 395 -33.78 13.38 -6.09
N LEU A 396 -32.94 12.47 -6.58
CA LEU A 396 -33.26 11.05 -6.68
C LEU A 396 -33.50 10.41 -5.31
N LYS A 397 -32.72 10.79 -4.29
CA LYS A 397 -32.93 10.33 -2.91
C LYS A 397 -34.26 10.81 -2.36
N TYR A 398 -34.62 12.07 -2.56
CA TYR A 398 -35.92 12.59 -2.13
C TYR A 398 -37.08 11.91 -2.87
N PHE A 399 -36.94 11.73 -4.18
CA PHE A 399 -37.94 11.04 -5.01
C PHE A 399 -38.20 9.60 -4.54
N ARG A 400 -37.13 8.82 -4.30
CA ARG A 400 -37.25 7.45 -3.77
C ARG A 400 -37.89 7.44 -2.38
N PHE A 401 -37.62 8.45 -1.56
CA PHE A 401 -38.28 8.60 -0.26
C PHE A 401 -39.79 8.82 -0.40
N LEU A 402 -40.24 9.72 -1.29
CA LEU A 402 -41.67 9.95 -1.54
C LEU A 402 -42.38 8.69 -2.05
N ILE A 403 -41.75 7.94 -2.96
CA ILE A 403 -42.27 6.64 -3.43
C ILE A 403 -42.40 5.67 -2.25
N SER A 404 -41.41 5.61 -1.36
CA SER A 404 -41.47 4.72 -0.19
C SER A 404 -42.58 5.09 0.81
N LEU A 405 -43.00 6.36 0.83
CA LEU A 405 -44.14 6.84 1.61
C LEU A 405 -45.49 6.59 0.93
N ASN A 406 -45.49 6.05 -0.30
CA ASN A 406 -46.67 5.94 -1.15
C ASN A 406 -47.33 7.31 -1.44
N ASP A 407 -46.53 8.36 -1.56
CA ASP A 407 -46.97 9.71 -1.88
C ASP A 407 -46.76 10.02 -3.37
N GLU A 408 -47.57 9.38 -4.20
CA GLU A 408 -47.49 9.46 -5.67
C GLU A 408 -47.69 10.88 -6.19
N ASN A 409 -48.58 11.65 -5.55
CA ASN A 409 -48.89 13.02 -5.97
C ASN A 409 -47.67 13.93 -5.82
N ASN A 410 -47.00 13.88 -4.66
CA ASN A 410 -45.79 14.68 -4.44
C ASN A 410 -44.60 14.14 -5.24
N ALA A 411 -44.47 12.82 -5.41
CA ALA A 411 -43.44 12.22 -6.25
C ALA A 411 -43.58 12.66 -7.72
N GLN A 412 -44.81 12.66 -8.26
CA GLN A 412 -45.11 13.14 -9.60
C GLN A 412 -44.86 14.63 -9.73
N ALA A 413 -45.29 15.45 -8.76
CA ALA A 413 -45.04 16.89 -8.77
C ALA A 413 -43.53 17.20 -8.78
N LEU A 414 -42.74 16.50 -7.96
CA LEU A 414 -41.28 16.61 -7.96
C LEU A 414 -40.68 16.22 -9.31
N PHE A 415 -41.13 15.10 -9.88
CA PHE A 415 -40.69 14.64 -11.19
C PHE A 415 -40.94 15.68 -12.29
N GLU A 416 -42.17 16.18 -12.40
CA GLU A 416 -42.53 17.18 -13.42
C GLU A 416 -41.78 18.51 -13.21
N GLY A 417 -41.60 18.93 -11.97
CA GLY A 417 -40.84 20.13 -11.63
C GLY A 417 -39.37 20.05 -12.05
N VAL A 418 -38.71 18.92 -11.79
CA VAL A 418 -37.27 18.76 -12.12
C VAL A 418 -37.06 18.57 -13.61
N VAL A 419 -37.89 17.76 -14.27
CA VAL A 419 -37.78 17.49 -15.71
C VAL A 419 -38.06 18.72 -16.56
N SER A 420 -38.89 19.66 -16.07
CA SER A 420 -39.12 20.93 -16.75
C SER A 420 -37.99 21.95 -16.52
N ALA A 421 -37.25 21.83 -15.42
CA ALA A 421 -36.16 22.75 -15.07
C ALA A 421 -34.80 22.36 -15.68
N CYS A 422 -34.53 21.06 -15.89
CA CYS A 422 -33.21 20.57 -16.29
C CYS A 422 -33.21 19.87 -17.66
N PRO A 423 -32.09 19.86 -18.40
CA PRO A 423 -31.97 19.13 -19.66
C PRO A 423 -32.24 17.62 -19.52
N PRO A 424 -32.68 16.93 -20.59
CA PRO A 424 -32.97 15.50 -20.60
C PRO A 424 -31.80 14.61 -20.14
N GLU A 425 -30.57 15.00 -20.46
CA GLU A 425 -29.38 14.22 -20.14
C GLU A 425 -29.14 14.10 -18.63
N HIS A 426 -29.31 15.21 -17.91
CA HIS A 426 -29.11 15.29 -16.46
C HIS A 426 -30.26 14.60 -15.69
N SER A 427 -31.49 14.64 -16.23
CA SER A 427 -32.66 14.02 -15.60
C SER A 427 -32.85 12.53 -15.97
N LYS A 428 -32.01 11.96 -16.82
CA LYS A 428 -32.16 10.58 -17.34
C LYS A 428 -32.31 9.52 -16.25
N ILE A 429 -31.56 9.65 -15.15
CA ILE A 429 -31.64 8.70 -14.03
C ILE A 429 -33.02 8.78 -13.35
N LEU A 430 -33.56 9.99 -13.18
CA LEU A 430 -34.88 10.20 -12.61
C LEU A 430 -35.98 9.61 -13.50
N TRP A 431 -35.87 9.79 -14.82
CA TRP A 431 -36.75 9.16 -15.82
C TRP A 431 -36.77 7.64 -15.72
N GLN A 432 -35.58 7.02 -15.59
CA GLN A 432 -35.47 5.56 -15.44
C GLN A 432 -36.21 5.10 -14.18
N HIS A 433 -35.98 5.73 -13.03
CA HIS A 433 -36.63 5.35 -11.79
C HIS A 433 -38.16 5.55 -11.81
N TRP A 434 -38.65 6.66 -12.38
CA TRP A 434 -40.09 6.87 -12.52
C TRP A 434 -40.72 5.86 -13.47
N SER A 435 -40.05 5.54 -14.58
CA SER A 435 -40.53 4.52 -15.53
C SER A 435 -40.60 3.13 -14.91
N SER A 436 -39.57 2.70 -14.18
CA SER A 436 -39.58 1.41 -13.46
C SER A 436 -40.72 1.34 -12.46
N TYR A 437 -40.96 2.42 -11.71
CA TYR A 437 -42.08 2.49 -10.78
C TYR A 437 -43.44 2.39 -11.50
N GLN A 438 -43.63 3.16 -12.57
CA GLN A 438 -44.88 3.17 -13.35
C GLN A 438 -45.14 1.85 -14.07
N TYR A 439 -44.10 1.16 -14.56
CA TYR A 439 -44.23 -0.17 -15.17
C TYR A 439 -44.69 -1.24 -14.17
N GLN A 440 -44.24 -1.12 -12.92
CA GLN A 440 -44.52 -2.11 -11.89
C GLN A 440 -45.87 -1.88 -11.19
N TYR A 441 -46.24 -0.62 -10.94
CA TYR A 441 -47.37 -0.27 -10.08
C TYR A 441 -48.42 0.63 -10.76
N GLY A 442 -48.06 1.30 -11.85
CA GLY A 442 -48.94 2.23 -12.56
C GLY A 442 -50.01 1.55 -13.41
N THR A 443 -50.95 2.33 -13.91
CA THR A 443 -51.94 1.85 -14.88
C THR A 443 -51.32 1.69 -16.26
N PHE A 444 -51.90 0.81 -17.08
CA PHE A 444 -51.46 0.63 -18.47
C PHE A 444 -51.53 1.93 -19.28
N GLU A 445 -52.59 2.73 -19.09
CA GLU A 445 -52.76 4.01 -19.77
C GLU A 445 -51.68 5.03 -19.35
N ALA A 446 -51.36 5.10 -18.06
CA ALA A 446 -50.28 5.96 -17.54
C ALA A 446 -48.92 5.53 -18.09
N THR A 447 -48.66 4.22 -18.12
CA THR A 447 -47.45 3.63 -18.71
C THR A 447 -47.30 4.02 -20.19
N GLN A 448 -48.36 3.87 -21.00
CA GLN A 448 -48.32 4.26 -22.42
C GLN A 448 -48.10 5.75 -22.63
N LYS A 449 -48.68 6.61 -21.79
CA LYS A 449 -48.46 8.06 -21.84
C LYS A 449 -47.00 8.40 -21.51
N LEU A 450 -46.43 7.76 -20.49
CA LEU A 450 -45.04 7.94 -20.11
C LEU A 450 -44.08 7.48 -21.21
N GLU A 451 -44.30 6.29 -21.79
CA GLU A 451 -43.51 5.78 -22.92
C GLU A 451 -43.52 6.73 -24.12
N LYS A 452 -44.69 7.28 -24.47
CA LYS A 452 -44.82 8.29 -25.55
C LYS A 452 -43.98 9.52 -25.27
N ARG A 453 -43.99 10.02 -24.04
CA ARG A 453 -43.18 11.18 -23.65
C ARG A 453 -41.69 10.84 -23.64
N MET A 454 -41.30 9.66 -23.16
CA MET A 454 -39.91 9.20 -23.19
C MET A 454 -39.37 9.04 -24.61
N MET A 455 -40.18 8.61 -25.57
CA MET A 455 -39.81 8.55 -26.99
C MET A 455 -39.47 9.93 -27.55
N GLN A 456 -40.22 10.96 -27.14
CA GLN A 456 -39.98 12.34 -27.58
C GLN A 456 -38.73 12.93 -26.91
N VAL A 457 -38.52 12.63 -25.62
CA VAL A 457 -37.41 13.18 -24.83
C VAL A 457 -36.07 12.47 -25.11
N PHE A 458 -36.09 11.16 -25.40
CA PHE A 458 -34.89 10.37 -25.72
C PHE A 458 -35.07 9.59 -27.03
N PRO A 459 -34.97 10.25 -28.21
CA PRO A 459 -35.14 9.57 -29.51
C PRO A 459 -34.10 8.48 -29.78
N GLU A 460 -32.90 8.62 -29.22
CA GLU A 460 -31.78 7.68 -29.39
C GLU A 460 -32.01 6.31 -28.72
N ASP A 461 -32.87 6.24 -27.70
CA ASP A 461 -33.14 4.97 -27.00
C ASP A 461 -34.13 4.12 -27.83
N PRO A 462 -33.74 2.90 -28.25
CA PRO A 462 -34.55 2.11 -29.18
C PRO A 462 -35.85 1.63 -28.52
N PRO A 463 -36.98 1.59 -29.24
CA PRO A 463 -38.28 1.19 -28.67
C PRO A 463 -38.27 -0.19 -28.00
N ILE A 464 -37.51 -1.14 -28.54
CA ILE A 464 -37.39 -2.50 -28.02
C ILE A 464 -36.78 -2.54 -26.61
N LYS A 465 -35.88 -1.61 -26.27
CA LYS A 465 -35.25 -1.54 -24.96
C LYS A 465 -36.26 -1.15 -23.89
N ARG A 466 -37.14 -0.17 -24.18
CA ARG A 466 -38.23 0.23 -23.26
C ARG A 466 -39.26 -0.88 -23.11
N PHE A 467 -39.60 -1.54 -24.22
CA PHE A 467 -40.49 -2.70 -24.20
C PHE A 467 -39.94 -3.81 -23.31
N ALA A 468 -38.66 -4.18 -23.46
CA ALA A 468 -38.02 -5.18 -22.60
C ALA A 468 -38.06 -4.76 -21.13
N GLN A 469 -37.64 -3.53 -20.82
CA GLN A 469 -37.62 -2.96 -19.45
C GLN A 469 -38.98 -3.05 -18.75
N ARG A 470 -40.08 -2.84 -19.46
CA ARG A 470 -41.42 -2.93 -18.89
C ARG A 470 -41.78 -4.33 -18.35
N TYR A 471 -41.20 -5.38 -18.94
CA TYR A 471 -41.41 -6.77 -18.54
C TYR A 471 -40.25 -7.33 -17.71
N THR A 472 -39.34 -6.47 -17.24
CA THR A 472 -38.32 -6.86 -16.28
C THR A 472 -38.85 -6.87 -14.86
N TYR A 473 -38.36 -7.81 -14.06
CA TYR A 473 -38.62 -7.83 -12.62
C TYR A 473 -37.36 -8.24 -11.89
N LEU A 474 -36.83 -7.34 -11.05
CA LEU A 474 -35.51 -7.51 -10.42
C LEU A 474 -34.45 -7.85 -11.49
N ASP A 475 -33.74 -8.97 -11.35
CA ASP A 475 -32.71 -9.43 -12.29
C ASP A 475 -33.27 -10.35 -13.42
N ILE A 476 -34.59 -10.51 -13.49
CA ILE A 476 -35.24 -11.38 -14.47
C ILE A 476 -35.62 -10.56 -15.70
N ASP A 477 -34.84 -10.70 -16.75
CA ASP A 477 -35.12 -10.12 -18.07
C ASP A 477 -35.18 -11.23 -19.14
N ALA A 478 -36.35 -11.87 -19.23
CA ALA A 478 -36.59 -12.94 -20.20
C ALA A 478 -36.52 -12.44 -21.64
N VAL A 479 -36.97 -11.21 -21.89
CA VAL A 479 -36.99 -10.59 -23.23
C VAL A 479 -35.56 -10.34 -23.69
N ALA A 480 -34.72 -9.71 -22.87
CA ALA A 480 -33.32 -9.50 -23.24
C ALA A 480 -32.53 -10.81 -23.32
N SER A 481 -32.74 -11.73 -22.38
CA SER A 481 -31.97 -12.98 -22.30
C SER A 481 -32.31 -13.97 -23.41
N ARG A 482 -33.60 -14.16 -23.73
CA ARG A 482 -34.07 -15.18 -24.68
C ARG A 482 -34.36 -14.60 -26.07
N ASP A 483 -35.02 -13.45 -26.14
CA ASP A 483 -35.56 -12.93 -27.41
C ASP A 483 -34.61 -11.94 -28.10
N ILE A 484 -33.86 -11.14 -27.33
CA ILE A 484 -32.85 -10.19 -27.84
C ILE A 484 -31.43 -10.82 -27.82
N GLY A 485 -31.25 -11.94 -27.12
CA GLY A 485 -30.01 -12.72 -27.13
C GLY A 485 -28.85 -12.15 -26.30
N PHE A 486 -29.08 -11.21 -25.37
CA PHE A 486 -28.02 -10.67 -24.50
C PHE A 486 -27.35 -11.73 -23.62
N ALA A 487 -28.09 -12.76 -23.19
CA ALA A 487 -27.52 -13.88 -22.45
C ALA A 487 -26.60 -14.76 -23.33
N ILE A 488 -26.94 -14.89 -24.62
CA ILE A 488 -26.13 -15.60 -25.62
C ILE A 488 -24.87 -14.78 -25.94
N ALA A 489 -24.99 -13.46 -26.11
CA ALA A 489 -23.86 -12.55 -26.34
C ALA A 489 -22.87 -12.52 -25.14
N LYS A 490 -23.36 -12.42 -23.90
CA LYS A 490 -22.52 -12.47 -22.69
C LYS A 490 -21.84 -13.83 -22.49
N HIS A 491 -22.46 -14.92 -22.95
CA HIS A 491 -21.86 -16.25 -22.97
C HIS A 491 -20.76 -16.35 -24.06
N HIS A 492 -20.96 -15.73 -25.22
CA HIS A 492 -19.94 -15.60 -26.27
C HIS A 492 -18.78 -14.68 -25.89
N GLU A 493 -18.99 -13.59 -25.16
CA GLU A 493 -17.92 -12.74 -24.62
C GLU A 493 -17.07 -13.48 -23.58
N ARG A 494 -17.71 -14.26 -22.69
CA ARG A 494 -17.01 -15.13 -21.72
C ARG A 494 -16.20 -16.24 -22.40
N LEU A 495 -16.71 -16.79 -23.51
CA LEU A 495 -15.99 -17.76 -24.33
C LEU A 495 -14.92 -17.10 -25.21
N GLY A 496 -15.08 -15.82 -25.60
CA GLY A 496 -14.14 -15.05 -26.42
C GLY A 496 -12.99 -14.40 -25.65
N THR A 497 -13.14 -14.19 -24.34
CA THR A 497 -12.03 -13.80 -23.44
C THR A 497 -11.30 -14.99 -22.82
N SER A 498 -11.64 -16.21 -23.23
CA SER A 498 -10.93 -17.43 -22.84
C SER A 498 -9.69 -17.70 -23.70
N ASN A 499 -8.84 -16.68 -23.87
CA ASN A 499 -7.41 -16.85 -24.13
C ASN A 499 -6.68 -15.51 -23.98
N THR A 500 -6.73 -14.93 -22.78
CA THR A 500 -5.58 -14.30 -22.07
C THR A 500 -6.07 -13.58 -20.81
N GLY A 501 -5.79 -14.18 -19.65
CA GLY A 501 -5.68 -13.47 -18.37
C GLY A 501 -6.98 -13.07 -17.66
N PHE A 502 -7.53 -13.94 -16.80
CA PHE A 502 -8.48 -13.52 -15.78
C PHE A 502 -8.39 -14.36 -14.49
N LEU A 503 -7.33 -14.13 -13.72
CA LEU A 503 -7.31 -14.33 -12.26
C LEU A 503 -7.14 -12.98 -11.59
N LYS A 504 -8.10 -12.07 -11.76
CA LYS A 504 -8.27 -10.91 -10.86
C LYS A 504 -9.61 -10.22 -11.11
N ARG A 505 -10.28 -9.88 -10.01
CA ARG A 505 -11.54 -9.14 -9.85
C ARG A 505 -12.80 -10.00 -9.88
N GLN A 506 -13.08 -10.60 -8.73
CA GLN A 506 -14.42 -10.59 -8.13
C GLN A 506 -14.26 -10.75 -6.62
N ARG A 507 -14.01 -9.62 -5.96
CA ARG A 507 -14.25 -9.39 -4.53
C ARG A 507 -14.33 -7.89 -4.37
N GLU A 508 -15.52 -7.35 -4.58
CA GLU A 508 -16.05 -6.08 -4.08
C GLU A 508 -17.41 -5.90 -4.78
N GLU A 509 -18.44 -5.50 -4.03
CA GLU A 509 -19.88 -5.51 -4.36
C GLU A 509 -20.63 -6.81 -4.04
N CYS A 510 -20.71 -7.09 -2.74
CA CYS A 510 -21.94 -7.53 -2.06
C CYS A 510 -21.62 -7.65 -0.56
N SER A 511 -21.69 -6.52 0.14
CA SER A 511 -21.79 -6.48 1.60
C SER A 511 -22.60 -5.25 1.98
N ASP A 512 -23.92 -5.35 1.81
CA ASP A 512 -24.84 -4.69 2.73
C ASP A 512 -26.07 -5.59 2.91
N LEU A 513 -26.57 -5.63 4.14
CA LEU A 513 -27.57 -6.56 4.70
C LEU A 513 -27.01 -7.90 5.21
N GLY A 514 -26.35 -7.82 6.37
CA GLY A 514 -26.14 -8.98 7.21
C GLY A 514 -27.44 -9.47 7.84
N LEU A 515 -27.74 -10.75 7.62
CA LEU A 515 -28.38 -11.62 8.60
C LEU A 515 -27.62 -12.95 8.60
N ASP A 516 -27.00 -13.23 9.74
CA ASP A 516 -26.23 -14.43 10.07
C ASP A 516 -27.18 -15.58 10.40
N TYR A 517 -26.98 -16.73 9.78
CA TYR A 517 -27.15 -18.02 10.44
C TYR A 517 -26.09 -18.98 9.88
N GLY A 518 -25.08 -19.25 10.69
CA GLY A 518 -24.03 -20.20 10.39
C GLY A 518 -24.55 -21.63 10.22
N GLN A 519 -23.84 -22.41 9.39
CA GLN A 519 -23.56 -23.81 9.70
C GLN A 519 -22.42 -24.35 8.82
N LYS A 520 -21.45 -24.93 9.53
CA LYS A 520 -20.77 -26.21 9.31
C LYS A 520 -20.08 -26.46 7.96
N LYS A 521 -18.75 -26.59 8.10
CA LYS A 521 -17.86 -27.39 7.27
C LYS A 521 -18.45 -28.78 7.04
N GLU A 522 -18.41 -29.26 5.81
CA GLU A 522 -18.23 -30.67 5.54
C GLU A 522 -17.41 -30.90 4.26
N ALA A 523 -16.55 -31.91 4.37
CA ALA A 523 -15.45 -32.22 3.49
C ALA A 523 -15.90 -33.06 2.29
N GLN A 524 -15.17 -32.90 1.19
CA GLN A 524 -15.17 -33.85 0.06
C GLN A 524 -14.74 -35.24 0.52
N SER A 525 -15.50 -36.27 0.14
CA SER A 525 -14.91 -37.56 -0.21
C SER A 525 -15.64 -38.18 -1.39
N ASP A 526 -14.84 -38.54 -2.39
CA ASP A 526 -15.19 -39.40 -3.52
C ASP A 526 -15.60 -40.80 -3.05
N ARG A 527 -16.65 -41.39 -3.65
CA ARG A 527 -16.52 -42.58 -4.52
C ARG A 527 -17.86 -43.25 -4.90
N THR A 528 -17.89 -43.60 -6.19
CA THR A 528 -18.49 -44.80 -6.84
C THR A 528 -20.01 -45.00 -6.94
N LYS A 529 -20.45 -44.89 -8.20
CA LYS A 529 -21.47 -45.67 -8.94
C LYS A 529 -22.17 -46.83 -8.18
N ARG A 530 -23.50 -46.83 -8.18
CA ARG A 530 -24.35 -47.88 -8.79
C ARG A 530 -25.82 -47.47 -8.88
N GLN A 531 -26.48 -48.06 -9.87
CA GLN A 531 -27.80 -47.78 -10.43
C GLN A 531 -29.00 -48.16 -9.54
N ARG A 532 -30.14 -47.57 -9.93
CA ARG A 532 -31.53 -48.10 -9.99
C ARG A 532 -32.55 -47.70 -8.88
N THR A 533 -33.46 -46.83 -9.34
CA THR A 533 -34.94 -46.95 -9.37
C THR A 533 -35.80 -46.64 -8.14
N LEU A 534 -36.83 -45.83 -8.43
CA LEU A 534 -38.20 -45.75 -7.90
C LEU A 534 -38.47 -44.85 -6.67
N SER A 535 -39.13 -43.73 -6.96
CA SER A 535 -40.07 -43.02 -6.06
C SER A 535 -41.39 -43.84 -5.95
N PRO A 536 -42.32 -43.61 -4.98
CA PRO A 536 -42.95 -42.30 -4.74
C PRO A 536 -43.25 -41.91 -3.26
N HIS A 537 -43.47 -40.60 -3.09
CA HIS A 537 -44.21 -39.85 -2.05
C HIS A 537 -45.57 -40.47 -1.61
N PRO A 538 -46.39 -39.82 -0.75
CA PRO A 538 -46.18 -38.96 0.45
C PRO A 538 -47.18 -39.29 1.59
N THR A 539 -47.07 -38.71 2.82
CA THR A 539 -48.25 -38.16 3.55
C THR A 539 -47.94 -37.39 4.85
N ARG A 540 -48.62 -36.23 4.96
CA ARG A 540 -49.26 -35.52 6.11
C ARG A 540 -48.56 -35.43 7.48
N TYR A 541 -48.29 -34.23 8.01
CA TYR A 541 -49.17 -33.17 8.60
C TYR A 541 -49.66 -33.44 10.04
N THR A 542 -49.60 -32.37 10.85
CA THR A 542 -50.28 -32.09 12.16
C THR A 542 -49.67 -32.79 13.40
N GLN A 543 -49.57 -32.21 14.61
CA GLN A 543 -50.06 -30.95 15.20
C GLN A 543 -49.48 -30.80 16.63
N THR A 544 -49.32 -29.54 17.09
CA THR A 544 -49.60 -28.97 18.46
C THR A 544 -48.86 -29.46 19.71
N ARG A 545 -48.23 -28.55 20.48
CA ARG A 545 -48.68 -27.90 21.77
C ARG A 545 -48.89 -28.90 22.91
N ASP A 546 -48.64 -28.63 24.18
CA ASP A 546 -48.23 -27.47 24.99
C ASP A 546 -47.81 -28.08 26.36
N VAL A 547 -47.48 -27.23 27.33
CA VAL A 547 -47.67 -27.39 28.79
C VAL A 547 -46.37 -27.32 29.62
N SER A 548 -46.26 -26.15 30.26
CA SER A 548 -45.36 -25.70 31.31
C SER A 548 -45.62 -26.30 32.69
N ARG A 549 -44.78 -25.88 33.67
CA ARG A 549 -44.91 -25.89 35.16
C ARG A 549 -44.23 -27.08 35.87
N ASP A 550 -43.47 -26.97 36.96
CA ASP A 550 -43.21 -25.94 37.99
C ASP A 550 -41.82 -26.21 38.66
N ASP A 551 -41.17 -25.16 39.17
CA ASP A 551 -40.09 -25.15 40.20
C ASP A 551 -40.70 -25.31 41.63
N PRO A 552 -40.01 -25.66 42.76
CA PRO A 552 -38.78 -25.00 43.25
C PRO A 552 -37.82 -25.73 44.27
N ALA A 553 -36.71 -25.03 44.60
CA ALA A 553 -35.94 -24.95 45.89
C ALA A 553 -34.72 -25.89 46.22
N ASP A 554 -33.50 -25.29 46.08
CA ASP A 554 -32.22 -25.23 46.86
C ASP A 554 -32.01 -26.08 48.17
N PRO A 555 -30.78 -26.30 48.78
CA PRO A 555 -29.40 -25.87 48.46
C PRO A 555 -28.21 -26.87 48.66
N SER A 556 -27.02 -26.41 48.22
CA SER A 556 -25.64 -26.68 48.69
C SER A 556 -24.84 -27.88 48.15
N HIS A 557 -23.74 -27.58 47.44
CA HIS A 557 -22.38 -28.02 47.81
C HIS A 557 -21.29 -27.37 46.93
N HIS A 558 -20.25 -26.86 47.60
CA HIS A 558 -18.94 -26.53 47.03
C HIS A 558 -18.33 -27.73 46.29
N VAL A 559 -17.55 -27.49 45.23
CA VAL A 559 -16.20 -28.05 44.97
C VAL A 559 -15.69 -27.54 43.61
N GLU A 560 -14.38 -27.31 43.57
CA GLU A 560 -13.50 -26.72 42.55
C GLU A 560 -13.61 -27.27 41.11
N PRO A 561 -13.17 -26.49 40.10
CA PRO A 561 -13.26 -26.87 38.69
C PRO A 561 -12.21 -27.91 38.30
N ARG A 562 -12.68 -29.03 37.72
CA ARG A 562 -11.83 -30.05 37.10
C ARG A 562 -11.20 -29.55 35.81
N GLU A 563 -9.88 -29.71 35.79
CA GLU A 563 -8.94 -29.67 34.69
C GLU A 563 -9.47 -30.29 33.39
N TYR A 564 -9.33 -29.56 32.29
CA TYR A 564 -9.08 -30.16 30.99
C TYR A 564 -7.59 -29.98 30.69
N VAL A 565 -6.82 -31.01 31.04
CA VAL A 565 -5.46 -31.22 30.54
C VAL A 565 -5.56 -31.43 29.03
N VAL A 566 -4.94 -30.54 28.26
CA VAL A 566 -4.50 -30.86 26.89
C VAL A 566 -3.00 -30.66 26.90
N ASP A 567 -2.28 -31.76 27.10
CA ASP A 567 -0.83 -31.80 26.99
C ASP A 567 -0.39 -31.45 25.57
N PHE A 568 0.41 -30.38 25.54
CA PHE A 568 1.58 -30.12 24.72
C PHE A 568 2.02 -31.19 23.72
N GLU A 569 2.15 -30.80 22.44
CA GLU A 569 3.44 -30.81 21.73
C GLU A 569 3.27 -30.22 20.32
N ALA A 570 3.81 -29.01 20.11
CA ALA A 570 4.15 -28.53 18.76
C ALA A 570 5.49 -27.80 18.81
N THR A 571 6.54 -28.58 19.08
CA THR A 571 7.89 -28.21 18.69
C THR A 571 7.91 -28.06 17.17
N ALA A 572 8.34 -26.90 16.67
CA ALA A 572 8.60 -26.73 15.25
C ALA A 572 9.66 -27.77 14.85
N THR A 573 9.26 -28.76 14.05
CA THR A 573 10.17 -29.82 13.63
C THR A 573 11.34 -29.23 12.85
N SER A 574 12.54 -29.77 13.09
CA SER A 574 13.80 -29.43 12.40
C SER A 574 13.67 -29.34 10.86
N ALA A 575 12.71 -30.07 10.28
CA ALA A 575 12.39 -30.03 8.86
C ALA A 575 11.77 -28.69 8.40
N GLN A 576 10.95 -28.03 9.22
CA GLN A 576 10.32 -26.75 8.89
C GLN A 576 11.28 -25.56 9.00
N SER A 577 12.25 -25.63 9.92
CA SER A 577 13.34 -24.66 10.02
C SER A 577 14.36 -24.84 8.89
N ALA A 578 14.69 -26.08 8.52
CA ALA A 578 15.56 -26.38 7.38
C ALA A 578 14.96 -25.87 6.06
N LYS A 579 13.65 -26.05 5.84
CA LYS A 579 12.96 -25.58 4.63
C LYS A 579 12.91 -24.05 4.54
N ARG A 580 12.73 -23.34 5.66
CA ARG A 580 12.82 -21.87 5.73
C ARG A 580 14.23 -21.37 5.42
N GLU A 581 15.25 -22.08 5.88
CA GLU A 581 16.65 -21.73 5.62
C GLU A 581 17.06 -22.01 4.17
N GLU A 582 16.49 -23.04 3.54
CA GLU A 582 16.65 -23.34 2.12
C GLU A 582 15.95 -22.31 1.22
N ASP A 583 14.74 -21.88 1.58
CA ASP A 583 14.03 -20.79 0.89
C ASP A 583 14.75 -19.44 1.03
N ARG A 584 15.36 -19.18 2.19
CA ARG A 584 16.23 -18.00 2.42
C ARG A 584 17.45 -18.02 1.50
N LYS A 585 18.14 -19.17 1.40
CA LYS A 585 19.29 -19.38 0.51
C LYS A 585 18.91 -19.30 -0.98
N SER A 586 17.71 -19.77 -1.34
CA SER A 586 17.16 -19.72 -2.70
C SER A 586 16.83 -18.28 -3.13
N ARG A 587 16.19 -17.50 -2.26
CA ARG A 587 15.93 -16.05 -2.50
C ARG A 587 17.21 -15.24 -2.56
N TRP A 588 18.21 -15.57 -1.74
CA TRP A 588 19.53 -14.96 -1.80
C TRP A 588 20.24 -15.27 -3.14
N LYS A 589 20.23 -16.53 -3.60
CA LYS A 589 20.76 -16.90 -4.93
C LYS A 589 20.02 -16.22 -6.09
N LYS A 590 18.69 -16.08 -6.02
CA LYS A 590 17.90 -15.35 -7.04
C LYS A 590 18.20 -13.84 -7.05
N GLY A 591 18.43 -13.22 -5.89
CA GLY A 591 18.79 -11.80 -5.79
C GLY A 591 20.20 -11.50 -6.29
N VAL A 592 21.15 -12.40 -6.04
CA VAL A 592 22.54 -12.29 -6.51
C VAL A 592 22.66 -12.46 -8.04
N GLY A 593 21.68 -13.10 -8.69
CA GLY A 593 21.64 -13.28 -10.14
C GLY A 593 21.19 -12.06 -10.96
N MET A 594 20.75 -10.97 -10.32
CA MET A 594 20.13 -9.83 -11.01
C MET A 594 21.13 -8.76 -11.48
N PHE A 595 22.41 -8.86 -11.11
CA PHE A 595 23.45 -7.90 -11.52
C PHE A 595 24.76 -8.65 -11.82
N SER A 596 24.85 -9.21 -13.04
CA SER A 596 25.95 -10.10 -13.44
C SER A 596 26.98 -9.46 -14.38
N LYS A 597 26.87 -8.17 -14.71
CA LYS A 597 27.81 -7.54 -15.66
C LYS A 597 28.41 -6.24 -15.15
N TRP A 598 29.74 -6.18 -15.24
CA TRP A 598 30.60 -5.03 -14.96
C TRP A 598 30.28 -3.83 -15.87
N SER A 599 29.75 -4.08 -17.08
CA SER A 599 29.28 -3.04 -18.02
C SER A 599 28.14 -2.18 -17.49
N ASP A 600 27.37 -2.66 -16.51
CA ASP A 600 26.17 -1.98 -16.02
C ASP A 600 26.51 -0.93 -14.94
N LEU A 601 27.75 -0.94 -14.41
CA LEU A 601 28.27 0.05 -13.47
C LEU A 601 28.90 1.27 -14.17
N GLN A 602 29.21 1.19 -15.47
CA GLN A 602 29.78 2.31 -16.25
C GLN A 602 28.73 3.16 -16.97
N ARG A 603 27.45 2.73 -17.04
CA ARG A 603 26.36 3.42 -17.78
C ARG A 603 25.31 4.11 -16.90
N ALA A 604 25.56 4.30 -15.60
CA ALA A 604 24.63 4.96 -14.68
C ALA A 604 25.25 6.21 -14.07
#